data_AF-A0A1G3QF39-F1
#
_entry.id   AF-A0A1G3QF39-F1
#
_cell.length_a   1.000
_cell.length_b   1.000
_cell.length_c   1.000
_cell.angle_alpha   90.00
_cell.angle_beta   90.00
_cell.angle_gamma   90.00
#
_symmetry.space_group_name_H-M   'P 1'
#
loop_
_entity.id
_entity.type
_entity.pdbx_description
1 polymer ?
#
loop_
_entity_poly.entity_id
_entity_poly.type
_entity_poly.pdbx_seq_one_letter_code
_entity_poly.pdbx_strand_id
1 'polypeptide(L)'
;MGILKDAGETIVKYGEIIINKTEEIAKIAKLNLDIKRLKIDQGIAEKELGRHVITKIDGGTATINASDAKVKEMHQKVTSLNKSIEGKKADIEKIKAESKEKTESKHDKKPESGSQ
;
A
#
# COMPACT_ATOMS: atom_id res chain seq x y z
N MET A 1 -46.38 -6.11 2.81
CA MET A 1 -44.96 -5.70 2.72
C MET A 1 -44.60 -5.73 1.24
N GLY A 2 -44.61 -4.56 0.60
CA GLY A 2 -44.67 -4.45 -0.86
C GLY A 2 -43.30 -4.55 -1.52
N ILE A 3 -43.27 -5.18 -2.69
CA ILE A 3 -42.12 -5.43 -3.57
C ILE A 3 -41.31 -4.14 -3.85
N LEU A 4 -41.96 -2.97 -3.85
CA LEU A 4 -41.33 -1.65 -3.94
C LEU A 4 -40.42 -1.29 -2.76
N LYS A 5 -40.73 -1.76 -1.55
CA LYS A 5 -39.94 -1.52 -0.34
C LYS A 5 -38.67 -2.38 -0.34
N ASP A 6 -38.78 -3.64 -0.74
CA ASP A 6 -37.65 -4.57 -0.87
C ASP A 6 -36.71 -4.16 -2.02
N ALA A 7 -37.26 -3.64 -3.13
CA ALA A 7 -36.46 -3.10 -4.24
C ALA A 7 -35.68 -1.84 -3.83
N GLY A 8 -36.30 -0.94 -3.06
CA GLY A 8 -35.65 0.25 -2.52
C GLY A 8 -34.49 -0.08 -1.58
N GLU A 9 -34.67 -1.04 -0.67
CA GLU A 9 -33.60 -1.50 0.22
C GLU A 9 -32.45 -2.18 -0.52
N THR A 10 -32.76 -2.89 -1.61
CA THR A 10 -31.75 -3.54 -2.45
C THR A 10 -30.88 -2.51 -3.17
N ILE A 11 -31.49 -1.49 -3.78
CA ILE A 11 -30.76 -0.39 -4.45
C ILE A 11 -29.83 0.34 -3.48
N VAL A 12 -30.31 0.65 -2.27
CA VAL A 12 -29.50 1.31 -1.23
C VAL A 12 -28.30 0.43 -0.84
N LYS A 13 -28.52 -0.87 -0.58
CA LYS A 13 -27.44 -1.81 -0.23
C LYS A 13 -26.38 -1.94 -1.33
N TYR A 14 -26.80 -2.05 -2.60
CA TYR A 14 -25.85 -2.12 -3.72
C TYR A 14 -25.11 -0.79 -3.92
N GLY A 15 -25.78 0.35 -3.74
CA GLY A 15 -25.16 1.68 -3.80
C GLY A 15 -24.04 1.84 -2.76
N GLU A 16 -24.30 1.44 -1.51
CA GLU A 16 -23.27 1.43 -0.45
C GLU A 16 -22.09 0.52 -0.78
N ILE A 17 -22.33 -0.67 -1.35
CA ILE A 17 -21.25 -1.59 -1.73
C ILE A 17 -20.35 -0.97 -2.79
N ILE A 18 -20.93 -0.32 -3.80
CA ILE A 18 -20.18 0.32 -4.89
C ILE A 18 -19.31 1.45 -4.32
N ILE A 19 -19.90 2.35 -3.51
CA ILE A 19 -19.17 3.48 -2.91
C ILE A 19 -17.99 2.98 -2.06
N ASN A 20 -18.23 1.98 -1.21
CA ASN A 20 -17.19 1.39 -0.35
C ASN A 20 -16.04 0.79 -1.18
N LYS A 21 -16.35 0.04 -2.24
CA LYS A 21 -15.33 -0.53 -3.13
C LYS A 21 -14.55 0.55 -3.89
N THR A 22 -15.21 1.62 -4.32
CA THR A 22 -14.53 2.74 -4.98
C THR A 22 -13.58 3.47 -4.02
N GLU A 23 -13.99 3.71 -2.78
CA GLU A 23 -13.13 4.33 -1.76
C GLU A 23 -11.91 3.45 -1.42
N GLU A 24 -12.12 2.14 -1.33
CA GLU A 24 -11.04 1.16 -1.14
C GLU A 24 -10.01 1.25 -2.28
N ILE A 25 -10.47 1.17 -3.53
CA ILE A 25 -9.59 1.24 -4.70
C ILE A 25 -8.82 2.56 -4.71
N ALA A 26 -9.46 3.66 -4.37
CA ALA A 26 -8.82 4.98 -4.29
C ALA A 26 -7.72 5.02 -3.21
N LYS A 27 -7.99 4.46 -2.02
CA LYS A 27 -6.98 4.36 -0.93
C LYS A 27 -5.78 3.52 -1.35
N ILE A 28 -6.02 2.34 -1.94
CA ILE A 28 -4.96 1.46 -2.43
C ILE A 28 -4.16 2.15 -3.55
N ALA A 29 -4.82 2.83 -4.48
CA ALA A 29 -4.16 3.56 -5.56
C ALA A 29 -3.24 4.66 -5.03
N LYS A 30 -3.70 5.43 -4.03
CA LYS A 30 -2.89 6.45 -3.35
C LYS A 30 -1.66 5.84 -2.69
N LEU A 31 -1.82 4.77 -1.92
CA LEU A 31 -0.70 4.08 -1.27
C LEU A 31 0.31 3.54 -2.29
N ASN A 32 -0.16 3.01 -3.42
CA ASN A 32 0.72 2.55 -4.49
C ASN A 32 1.52 3.69 -5.15
N LEU A 33 0.91 4.86 -5.34
CA LEU A 33 1.62 6.04 -5.85
C LEU A 33 2.70 6.51 -4.85
N ASP A 34 2.37 6.55 -3.56
CA ASP A 34 3.34 6.88 -2.52
C ASP A 34 4.51 5.89 -2.49
N ILE A 35 4.23 4.58 -2.59
CA ILE A 35 5.27 3.55 -2.69
C ILE A 35 6.16 3.78 -3.92
N LYS A 36 5.58 4.11 -5.08
CA LYS A 36 6.37 4.40 -6.30
C LYS A 36 7.29 5.60 -6.09
N ARG A 37 6.81 6.67 -5.45
CA ARG A 37 7.63 7.84 -5.10
C ARG A 37 8.78 7.48 -4.18
N LEU A 38 8.49 6.77 -3.08
CA LEU A 38 9.52 6.30 -2.15
C LEU A 38 10.57 5.40 -2.82
N LYS A 39 10.17 4.55 -3.77
CA LYS A 39 11.11 3.73 -4.56
C LYS A 39 12.01 4.57 -5.47
N ILE A 40 11.51 5.67 -6.03
CA ILE A 40 12.33 6.62 -6.79
C ILE A 40 13.37 7.25 -5.86
N ASP A 41 12.95 7.73 -4.69
CA ASP A 41 13.85 8.34 -3.70
C ASP A 41 14.90 7.35 -3.20
N GLN A 42 14.51 6.09 -3.01
CA GLN A 42 15.42 5.00 -2.66
C GLN A 42 16.47 4.80 -3.77
N GLY A 43 16.03 4.71 -5.02
CA GLY A 43 16.92 4.58 -6.16
C GLY A 43 17.86 5.78 -6.34
N ILE A 44 17.43 6.99 -5.97
CA ILE A 44 18.30 8.17 -5.95
C ILE A 44 19.37 8.02 -4.86
N ALA A 45 19.01 7.63 -3.63
CA ALA A 45 19.97 7.42 -2.54
C ALA A 45 21.00 6.33 -2.86
N GLU A 46 20.56 5.22 -3.48
CA GLU A 46 21.46 4.15 -3.94
C GLU A 46 22.40 4.62 -5.04
N LYS A 47 21.92 5.44 -5.99
CA LYS A 47 22.78 6.05 -7.03
C LYS A 47 23.77 7.04 -6.46
N GLU A 48 23.39 7.83 -5.46
CA GLU A 48 24.30 8.76 -4.77
C GLU A 48 25.42 8.00 -4.04
N LEU A 49 25.07 6.90 -3.36
CA LEU A 49 26.06 6.02 -2.75
C LEU A 49 27.01 5.41 -3.80
N GLY A 50 26.45 4.90 -4.91
CA GLY A 50 27.24 4.37 -6.03
C GLY A 50 28.19 5.41 -6.62
N ARG A 51 27.71 6.64 -6.84
CA ARG A 51 28.56 7.76 -7.31
C ARG A 51 29.69 8.05 -6.34
N HIS A 52 29.41 8.09 -5.04
CA HIS A 52 30.43 8.30 -4.03
C HIS A 52 31.53 7.23 -4.07
N VAL A 53 31.13 5.96 -4.21
CA VAL A 53 32.08 4.83 -4.35
C VAL A 53 32.91 4.95 -5.63
N ILE A 54 32.28 5.26 -6.77
CA ILE A 54 32.98 5.46 -8.05
C ILE A 54 34.02 6.57 -7.92
N THR A 55 33.65 7.73 -7.36
CA THR A 55 34.60 8.84 -7.15
C THR A 55 35.80 8.45 -6.27
N LYS A 56 35.59 7.60 -5.26
CA LYS A 56 36.69 7.09 -4.42
C LYS A 56 37.60 6.14 -5.20
N ILE A 57 37.04 5.28 -6.04
CA ILE A 57 37.79 4.37 -6.91
C ILE A 57 38.61 5.16 -7.93
N ASP A 58 38.01 6.14 -8.60
CA ASP A 58 38.69 7.02 -9.57
C ASP A 58 39.82 7.82 -8.92
N GLY A 59 39.68 8.16 -7.63
CA GLY A 59 40.73 8.77 -6.81
C GLY A 59 41.84 7.81 -6.36
N GLY A 60 41.85 6.55 -6.83
CA GLY A 60 42.86 5.55 -6.51
C GLY A 60 42.65 4.84 -5.16
N THR A 61 41.47 4.96 -4.55
CA THR A 61 41.19 4.29 -3.27
C THR A 61 40.94 2.80 -3.49
N ALA A 62 41.73 1.93 -2.85
CA ALA A 62 41.57 0.47 -2.94
C ALA A 62 40.45 -0.10 -2.04
N THR A 63 40.03 0.63 -1.00
CA THR A 63 39.07 0.16 0.01
C THR A 63 38.06 1.24 0.41
N ILE A 64 36.78 0.88 0.51
CA ILE A 64 35.73 1.75 1.06
C ILE A 64 35.51 1.42 2.54
N ASN A 65 35.51 2.43 3.40
CA ASN A 65 35.18 2.26 4.81
C ASN A 65 33.65 2.35 5.02
N ALA A 66 33.03 1.29 5.54
CA ALA A 66 31.60 1.29 5.89
C ALA A 66 31.23 2.28 7.00
N SER A 67 32.23 2.76 7.76
CA SER A 67 32.06 3.81 8.76
C SER A 67 32.17 5.23 8.21
N ASP A 68 32.45 5.40 6.92
CA ASP A 68 32.42 6.71 6.27
C ASP A 68 31.04 7.37 6.48
N ALA A 69 31.06 8.67 6.82
CA ALA A 69 29.86 9.41 7.14
C ALA A 69 28.84 9.38 6.00
N LYS A 70 29.29 9.49 4.74
CA LYS A 70 28.41 9.48 3.57
C LYS A 70 27.80 8.10 3.34
N VAL A 71 28.60 7.04 3.53
CA VAL A 71 28.12 5.65 3.43
C VAL A 71 27.05 5.38 4.49
N LYS A 72 27.29 5.78 5.75
CA LYS A 72 26.33 5.63 6.85
C LYS A 72 25.04 6.43 6.60
N GLU A 73 25.17 7.69 6.18
CA GLU A 73 24.02 8.57 5.89
C GLU A 73 23.13 7.96 4.80
N MET A 74 23.71 7.53 3.67
CA MET A 74 22.96 6.95 2.57
C MET A 74 22.34 5.61 2.96
N HIS A 75 23.06 4.76 3.70
CA HIS A 75 22.52 3.50 4.20
C HIS A 75 21.32 3.72 5.14
N GLN A 76 21.41 4.68 6.06
CA GLN A 76 20.31 5.02 6.96
C GLN A 76 19.10 5.55 6.18
N LYS A 77 19.33 6.38 5.16
CA LYS A 77 18.28 6.89 4.27
C LYS A 77 17.57 5.76 3.53
N VAL A 78 18.32 4.86 2.89
CA VAL A 78 17.77 3.67 2.22
C VAL A 78 16.97 2.80 3.19
N THR A 79 17.51 2.55 4.39
CA THR A 79 16.83 1.76 5.43
C THR A 79 15.51 2.39 5.86
N SER A 80 15.48 3.71 6.06
CA SER A 80 14.28 4.46 6.43
C SER A 80 13.21 4.44 5.33
N LEU A 81 13.62 4.62 4.08
CA LEU A 81 12.75 4.53 2.91
C LEU A 81 12.17 3.12 2.77
N ASN A 82 12.98 2.07 2.96
CA ASN A 82 12.51 0.69 2.89
C ASN A 82 11.46 0.39 3.99
N LYS A 83 11.71 0.82 5.24
CA LYS A 83 10.72 0.70 6.33
C LYS A 83 9.40 1.40 5.98
N SER A 84 9.47 2.58 5.38
CA SER A 84 8.28 3.33 4.95
C SER A 84 7.52 2.62 3.83
N ILE A 85 8.23 2.01 2.88
CA ILE A 85 7.64 1.19 1.82
C ILE A 85 6.94 -0.05 2.40
N GLU A 86 7.60 -0.74 3.32
CA GLU A 86 7.04 -1.93 3.99
C GLU A 86 5.81 -1.59 4.81
N GLY A 87 5.82 -0.48 5.55
CA GLY A 87 4.65 0.02 6.28
C GLY A 87 3.46 0.26 5.35
N LYS A 88 3.66 0.96 4.22
CA LYS A 88 2.58 1.20 3.25
C LYS A 88 2.07 -0.06 2.56
N LYS A 89 2.94 -1.05 2.34
CA LYS A 89 2.51 -2.37 1.84
C LYS A 89 1.63 -3.09 2.86
N ALA A 90 2.00 -3.04 4.15
CA ALA A 90 1.19 -3.61 5.21
C ALA A 90 -0.18 -2.93 5.31
N ASP A 91 -0.25 -1.61 5.15
CA ASP A 91 -1.52 -0.87 5.11
C ASP A 91 -2.42 -1.29 3.93
N ILE A 92 -1.84 -1.55 2.75
CA ILE A 92 -2.58 -2.12 1.61
C ILE A 92 -3.17 -3.49 1.96
N GLU A 93 -2.40 -4.36 2.60
CA GLU A 93 -2.88 -5.69 2.98
C GLU A 93 -3.97 -5.63 4.05
N LYS A 94 -3.89 -4.68 5.01
CA LYS A 94 -4.97 -4.42 5.97
C LYS A 94 -6.26 -3.99 5.29
N ILE A 95 -6.17 -3.01 4.38
CA ILE A 95 -7.35 -2.53 3.62
C ILE A 95 -7.99 -3.69 2.86
N LYS A 96 -7.21 -4.54 2.19
CA LYS A 96 -7.75 -5.72 1.48
C LYS A 96 -8.40 -6.73 2.42
N ALA A 97 -7.83 -6.95 3.61
CA ALA A 97 -8.36 -7.87 4.60
C ALA A 97 -9.70 -7.37 5.17
N GLU A 98 -9.77 -6.09 5.57
CA GLU A 98 -11.01 -5.46 6.06
C GLU A 98 -12.14 -5.50 5.02
N SER A 99 -11.81 -5.37 3.74
CA SER A 99 -12.77 -5.45 2.65
C SER A 99 -13.30 -6.88 2.42
N LYS A 100 -12.47 -7.90 2.64
CA LYS A 100 -12.92 -9.30 2.59
C LYS A 100 -13.91 -9.61 3.72
N GLU A 101 -13.57 -9.24 4.96
CA GLU A 101 -14.45 -9.45 6.13
C GLU A 101 -15.81 -8.76 5.98
N LYS A 102 -15.85 -7.54 5.43
CA LYS A 102 -17.10 -6.79 5.17
C LYS A 102 -17.97 -7.43 4.09
N THR A 103 -17.39 -8.20 3.18
CA THR A 103 -18.11 -8.84 2.08
C THR A 103 -18.69 -10.18 2.53
N GLU A 104 -17.97 -10.94 3.37
CA GLU A 104 -18.43 -12.23 3.92
C GLU A 104 -19.53 -12.05 4.98
N SER A 105 -19.40 -11.08 5.89
CA SER A 105 -20.39 -10.80 6.94
C SER A 105 -21.75 -10.29 6.44
N LYS A 106 -21.88 -9.85 5.18
CA LYS A 106 -23.16 -9.48 4.55
C LYS A 106 -23.85 -10.64 3.82
N HIS A 107 -23.17 -11.76 3.56
CA HIS A 107 -23.73 -12.86 2.77
C HIS A 107 -24.54 -13.88 3.59
N ASP A 108 -24.40 -13.88 4.93
CA ASP A 108 -25.10 -14.80 5.85
C ASP A 108 -26.52 -14.38 6.27
N LYS A 109 -27.02 -13.20 5.85
CA LYS A 109 -28.43 -12.81 6.06
C LYS A 109 -29.29 -13.11 4.83
N LYS A 110 -29.40 -14.38 4.46
CA LYS A 110 -30.44 -14.83 3.54
C LYS A 110 -31.67 -15.23 4.38
N PRO A 111 -32.85 -14.62 4.21
CA PRO A 111 -34.05 -15.04 4.92
C PRO A 111 -34.50 -16.39 4.34
N GLU A 112 -34.36 -17.46 5.12
CA GLU A 112 -35.20 -18.64 4.98
C GLU A 112 -36.63 -18.25 5.38
N SER A 113 -37.47 -17.89 4.42
CA SER A 113 -38.92 -18.02 4.59
C SER A 113 -39.58 -18.18 3.23
N GLY A 114 -39.99 -19.41 2.92
CA GLY A 114 -40.70 -19.73 1.69
C GLY A 114 -40.94 -21.22 1.51
N SER A 115 -41.37 -21.90 2.57
CA SER A 115 -41.98 -23.22 2.48
C SER A 115 -43.23 -23.22 3.34
N GLN A 116 -44.38 -22.94 2.72
CA GLN A 116 -45.67 -23.59 2.89
C GLN A 116 -46.70 -22.95 1.97
#